data_AF-A0A8J7R5Y0-F1
#
_entry.id   AF-A0A8J7R5Y0-F1
#
_cell.length_a   1.000
_cell.length_b   1.000
_cell.length_c   1.000
_cell.angle_alpha   90.00
_cell.angle_beta   90.00
_cell.angle_gamma   90.00
#
_symmetry.space_group_name_H-M   'P 1'
#
loop_
_entity.id
_entity.type
_entity.pdbx_description
1 polymer ?
#
loop_
_entity_poly.entity_id
_entity_poly.type
_entity_poly.pdbx_seq_one_letter_code
_entity_poly.pdbx_strand_id
1 'polypeptide(L)'
;MTDFEAAFDLLGDPIPANFGGRGRPPHVPTKENRNKIMLLLAQGWVDKRIAGALGISEPTLRKHYFRELKVRDLARDRVEAIGLLSLWNMGREGNVAAMKEYFRRHDTAIGDAFGDKVEDEKRKLGKKERDRIEANNPPDDWEAVAPRLAH
;
A
#
# COMPACT_ATOMS: atom_id res chain seq x y z
N MET A 1 -39.02 12.95 -21.55
CA MET A 1 -37.89 12.18 -21.00
C MET A 1 -36.89 13.21 -20.53
N THR A 2 -37.03 13.67 -19.28
CA THR A 2 -36.18 14.72 -18.72
C THR A 2 -34.83 14.09 -18.40
N ASP A 3 -33.82 14.45 -19.18
CA ASP A 3 -32.42 14.22 -18.83
C ASP A 3 -32.13 14.99 -17.53
N PHE A 4 -32.20 14.28 -16.41
CA PHE A 4 -31.75 14.81 -15.13
C PHE A 4 -30.22 14.77 -15.16
N GLU A 5 -29.62 15.96 -15.24
CA GLU A 5 -28.21 16.14 -14.91
C GLU A 5 -27.97 15.53 -13.52
N ALA A 6 -27.05 14.57 -13.43
CA ALA A 6 -26.78 13.90 -12.16
C ALA A 6 -26.26 14.95 -11.17
N ALA A 7 -27.06 15.28 -10.15
CA ALA A 7 -26.62 16.15 -9.07
C ALA A 7 -25.60 15.37 -8.23
N PHE A 8 -24.43 15.95 -7.97
CA PHE A 8 -23.38 15.36 -7.14
C PHE A 8 -23.31 16.05 -5.79
N ASP A 9 -22.93 15.31 -4.74
CA ASP A 9 -22.71 15.86 -3.41
C ASP A 9 -21.35 16.57 -3.30
N LEU A 10 -21.03 17.10 -2.11
CA LEU A 10 -19.76 17.82 -1.85
C LEU A 10 -18.51 16.96 -2.04
N LEU A 11 -18.66 15.63 -2.09
CA LEU A 11 -17.58 14.67 -2.22
C LEU A 11 -17.57 13.99 -3.60
N GLY A 12 -18.41 14.45 -4.54
CA GLY A 12 -18.49 13.89 -5.89
C GLY A 12 -19.35 12.63 -6.02
N ASP A 13 -20.05 12.22 -4.95
CA ASP A 13 -20.95 11.08 -5.01
C ASP A 13 -22.30 11.50 -5.62
N PRO A 14 -22.91 10.68 -6.49
CA PRO A 14 -24.18 11.01 -7.12
C PRO A 14 -25.30 11.03 -6.08
N ILE A 15 -26.05 12.14 -6.04
CA ILE A 15 -27.24 12.30 -5.21
C ILE A 15 -28.33 11.40 -5.79
N PRO A 16 -28.88 10.45 -5.01
CA PRO A 16 -29.89 9.54 -5.50
C PRO A 16 -31.17 10.30 -5.87
N ALA A 17 -31.87 9.84 -6.91
CA ALA A 17 -33.06 10.50 -7.46
C ALA A 17 -34.20 10.69 -6.44
N ASN A 18 -34.24 9.88 -5.38
CA ASN A 18 -35.22 9.97 -4.29
C ASN A 18 -34.66 10.62 -3.02
N PHE A 19 -33.57 11.40 -3.12
CA PHE A 19 -33.04 12.16 -2.00
C PHE A 19 -34.09 13.15 -1.47
N GLY A 20 -34.41 13.07 -0.18
CA GLY A 20 -35.52 13.83 0.43
C GLY A 20 -36.92 13.22 0.25
N GLY A 21 -37.04 12.11 -0.49
CA GLY A 21 -38.27 11.35 -0.66
C GLY A 21 -38.55 10.35 0.47
N ARG A 22 -39.63 9.58 0.33
CA ARG A 22 -40.04 8.58 1.33
C ARG A 22 -39.08 7.38 1.32
N GLY A 23 -38.50 7.08 2.50
CA GLY A 23 -37.57 5.96 2.69
C GLY A 23 -36.12 6.31 2.36
N ARG A 24 -35.16 5.56 2.94
CA ARG A 24 -33.73 5.77 2.67
C ARG A 24 -33.39 5.26 1.27
N PRO A 25 -32.78 6.08 0.40
CA PRO A 25 -32.29 5.64 -0.91
C PRO A 25 -31.37 4.41 -0.82
N PRO A 26 -31.46 3.46 -1.77
CA PRO A 26 -30.51 2.36 -1.84
C PRO A 26 -29.10 2.87 -2.18
N HIS A 27 -28.09 2.24 -1.61
CA HIS A 27 -26.69 2.57 -1.89
C HIS A 27 -26.30 2.18 -3.32
N VAL A 28 -25.69 3.11 -4.06
CA VAL A 28 -25.22 2.89 -5.43
C VAL A 28 -23.69 2.83 -5.43
N PRO A 29 -23.06 1.67 -5.73
CA PRO A 29 -21.61 1.57 -5.74
C PRO A 29 -21.01 2.27 -6.97
N THR A 30 -20.17 3.28 -6.74
CA THR A 30 -19.44 4.03 -7.78
C THR A 30 -17.99 3.57 -7.90
N LYS A 31 -17.33 3.87 -9.02
CA LYS A 31 -15.90 3.61 -9.20
C LYS A 31 -15.06 4.36 -8.15
N GLU A 32 -15.45 5.60 -7.87
CA GLU A 32 -14.80 6.43 -6.85
C GLU A 32 -14.89 5.81 -5.46
N ASN A 33 -16.06 5.32 -5.06
CA ASN A 33 -16.22 4.61 -3.79
C ASN A 33 -15.38 3.33 -3.73
N ARG A 34 -15.25 2.58 -4.83
CA ARG A 34 -14.35 1.41 -4.88
C ARG A 34 -12.89 1.81 -4.67
N ASN A 35 -12.44 2.88 -5.32
CA ASN A 35 -11.09 3.41 -5.15
C ASN A 35 -10.85 3.89 -3.70
N LYS A 36 -11.83 4.59 -3.12
CA LYS A 36 -11.80 5.04 -1.73
C LYS A 36 -11.66 3.86 -0.77
N ILE A 37 -12.45 2.79 -0.97
CA ILE A 37 -12.35 1.58 -0.15
C ILE A 37 -10.95 0.95 -0.26
N MET A 38 -10.37 0.86 -1.46
CA MET A 38 -9.01 0.35 -1.64
C MET A 38 -7.96 1.18 -0.87
N LEU A 39 -8.08 2.51 -0.89
CA LEU A 39 -7.21 3.39 -0.11
C LEU A 39 -7.36 3.17 1.40
N LEU A 40 -8.60 3.06 1.89
CA LEU A 40 -8.87 2.83 3.31
C LEU A 40 -8.39 1.44 3.78
N LEU A 41 -8.49 0.42 2.91
CA LEU A 41 -7.95 -0.91 3.17
C LEU A 41 -6.42 -0.89 3.26
N ALA A 42 -5.74 -0.17 2.35
CA ALA A 42 -4.28 -0.01 2.38
C ALA A 42 -3.78 0.68 3.66
N GLN A 43 -4.61 1.55 4.27
CA GLN A 43 -4.35 2.18 5.56
C GLN A 43 -4.62 1.24 6.76
N GLY A 44 -5.12 0.02 6.52
CA GLY A 44 -5.41 -0.98 7.56
C GLY A 44 -6.74 -0.77 8.28
N TRP A 45 -7.69 -0.01 7.71
CA TRP A 45 -8.95 0.28 8.41
C TRP A 45 -9.88 -0.95 8.47
N VAL A 46 -10.59 -1.10 9.58
CA VAL A 46 -11.61 -2.15 9.77
C VAL A 46 -12.92 -1.80 9.03
N ASP A 47 -13.67 -2.82 8.62
CA ASP A 47 -14.91 -2.69 7.84
C ASP A 47 -15.91 -1.71 8.47
N LYS A 48 -16.09 -1.76 9.79
CA LYS A 48 -16.96 -0.82 10.54
C LYS A 48 -16.56 0.64 10.33
N ARG A 49 -15.25 0.92 10.35
CA ARG A 49 -14.71 2.28 10.16
C ARG A 49 -14.84 2.73 8.70
N ILE A 50 -14.61 1.80 7.75
CA ILE A 50 -14.80 2.06 6.32
C ILE A 50 -16.26 2.36 6.01
N ALA A 51 -17.19 1.57 6.54
CA ALA A 51 -18.63 1.78 6.36
C ALA A 51 -19.05 3.17 6.89
N GLY A 52 -18.56 3.55 8.07
CA GLY A 52 -18.79 4.89 8.63
C GLY A 52 -18.25 6.01 7.76
N ALA A 53 -17.06 5.84 7.16
CA ALA A 53 -16.47 6.82 6.25
C ALA A 53 -17.25 7.00 4.93
N LEU A 54 -17.99 5.96 4.51
CA LEU A 54 -18.90 6.01 3.35
C LEU A 54 -20.34 6.38 3.74
N GLY A 55 -20.64 6.58 5.02
CA GLY A 55 -22.00 6.85 5.51
C GLY A 55 -22.98 5.68 5.33
N ILE A 56 -22.49 4.46 5.13
CA ILE A 56 -23.30 3.25 4.92
C ILE A 56 -23.22 2.29 6.10
N SER A 57 -24.13 1.31 6.13
CA SER A 57 -24.05 0.22 7.11
C SER A 57 -23.00 -0.81 6.70
N GLU A 58 -22.44 -1.53 7.68
CA GLU A 58 -21.50 -2.63 7.41
C GLU A 58 -22.09 -3.76 6.53
N PRO A 59 -23.36 -4.18 6.71
CA PRO A 59 -24.02 -5.09 5.77
C PRO A 59 -24.07 -4.55 4.34
N THR A 60 -24.32 -3.25 4.16
CA THR A 60 -24.31 -2.59 2.84
C THR A 60 -22.90 -2.63 2.23
N LEU A 61 -21.86 -2.34 3.03
CA LEU A 61 -20.47 -2.43 2.58
C LEU A 61 -20.15 -3.84 2.06
N ARG A 62 -20.42 -4.87 2.87
CA ARG A 62 -20.17 -6.27 2.51
C ARG A 62 -20.98 -6.71 1.28
N LYS A 63 -22.22 -6.25 1.14
CA LYS A 63 -23.09 -6.57 -0.01
C LYS A 63 -22.54 -6.01 -1.33
N HIS A 64 -22.12 -4.75 -1.35
CA HIS A 64 -21.78 -4.04 -2.60
C HIS A 64 -20.29 -4.11 -2.95
N TYR A 65 -19.40 -4.29 -1.96
CA TYR A 65 -17.95 -4.19 -2.12
C TYR A 65 -17.19 -5.43 -1.66
N PHE A 66 -17.84 -6.61 -1.67
CA PHE A 66 -17.20 -7.85 -1.25
C PHE A 66 -15.91 -8.16 -2.00
N ARG A 67 -15.79 -7.74 -3.27
CA ARG A 67 -14.62 -8.00 -4.11
C ARG A 67 -13.41 -7.21 -3.63
N GLU A 68 -13.62 -5.95 -3.29
CA GLU A 68 -12.62 -5.05 -2.73
C GLU A 68 -12.18 -5.52 -1.34
N LEU A 69 -13.13 -5.94 -0.49
CA LEU A 69 -12.81 -6.44 0.85
C LEU A 69 -11.98 -7.73 0.83
N LYS A 70 -12.15 -8.59 -0.19
CA LYS A 70 -11.38 -9.84 -0.34
C LYS A 70 -9.89 -9.64 -0.62
N VAL A 71 -9.50 -8.48 -1.15
CA VAL A 71 -8.12 -8.18 -1.52
C VAL A 71 -7.44 -7.27 -0.51
N ARG A 72 -7.92 -7.29 0.75
CA ARG A 72 -7.40 -6.50 1.86
C ARG A 72 -5.88 -6.63 2.03
N ASP A 73 -5.36 -7.86 1.96
CA ASP A 73 -3.93 -8.13 2.14
C ASP A 73 -3.07 -7.55 0.99
N LEU A 74 -3.67 -7.42 -0.20
CA LEU A 74 -3.01 -6.84 -1.38
C LEU A 74 -3.29 -5.34 -1.54
N ALA A 75 -4.11 -4.74 -0.67
CA ALA A 75 -4.55 -3.37 -0.84
C ALA A 75 -3.39 -2.38 -0.75
N ARG A 76 -2.44 -2.64 0.18
CA ARG A 76 -1.25 -1.82 0.37
C ARG A 76 -0.40 -1.76 -0.91
N ASP A 77 -0.08 -2.92 -1.46
CA ASP A 77 0.75 -3.04 -2.67
C ASP A 77 0.09 -2.40 -3.88
N ARG A 78 -1.24 -2.57 -4.01
CA ARG A 78 -2.00 -1.95 -5.10
C ARG A 78 -1.97 -0.44 -5.04
N VAL A 79 -2.11 0.14 -3.85
CA VAL A 79 -2.08 1.59 -3.67
C VAL A 79 -0.67 2.13 -3.90
N GLU A 80 0.37 1.45 -3.42
CA GLU A 80 1.76 1.87 -3.68
C GLU A 80 2.08 1.80 -5.17
N ALA A 81 1.66 0.74 -5.87
CA ALA A 81 1.87 0.60 -7.32
C ALA A 81 1.20 1.74 -8.11
N ILE A 82 -0.02 2.14 -7.73
CA ILE A 82 -0.70 3.29 -8.34
C ILE A 82 0.08 4.58 -8.05
N GLY A 83 0.54 4.77 -6.80
CA GLY A 83 1.33 5.94 -6.42
C GLY A 83 2.62 6.07 -7.21
N LEU A 84 3.38 4.97 -7.36
CA LEU A 84 4.59 4.93 -8.17
C LEU A 84 4.30 5.22 -9.65
N LEU A 85 3.23 4.64 -10.20
CA LEU A 85 2.81 4.93 -11.58
C LEU A 85 2.43 6.41 -11.76
N SER A 86 1.74 7.01 -10.80
CA SER A 86 1.40 8.43 -10.83
C SER A 86 2.65 9.32 -10.79
N LEU A 87 3.60 9.03 -9.90
CA LEU A 87 4.88 9.76 -9.84
C LEU A 87 5.66 9.64 -11.15
N TRP A 88 5.72 8.45 -11.72
CA TRP A 88 6.34 8.20 -13.02
C TRP A 88 5.68 9.02 -14.14
N ASN A 89 4.34 9.03 -14.21
CA ASN A 89 3.61 9.79 -15.22
C ASN A 89 3.89 11.30 -15.10
N MET A 90 3.78 11.85 -13.89
CA MET A 90 4.09 13.27 -13.64
C MET A 90 5.56 13.60 -13.96
N GLY A 91 6.48 12.70 -13.61
CA GLY A 91 7.91 12.85 -13.92
C GLY A 91 8.19 12.93 -15.42
N ARG A 92 7.55 12.06 -16.21
CA ARG A 92 7.65 12.07 -17.68
C ARG A 92 7.08 13.33 -18.32
N GLU A 93 6.08 13.94 -17.69
CA GLU A 93 5.50 15.22 -18.11
C GLU A 93 6.38 16.43 -17.74
N GLY A 94 7.53 16.21 -17.07
CA GLY A 94 8.50 17.25 -16.73
C GLY A 94 8.53 17.65 -15.25
N ASN A 95 7.74 17.00 -14.39
CA ASN A 95 7.80 17.26 -12.95
C ASN A 95 9.04 16.58 -12.32
N VAL A 96 10.15 17.32 -12.26
CA VAL A 96 11.43 16.83 -11.70
C VAL A 96 11.30 16.37 -10.25
N ALA A 97 10.46 17.02 -9.44
CA ALA A 97 10.24 16.63 -8.05
C ALA A 97 9.55 15.26 -7.95
N ALA A 98 8.54 15.01 -8.79
CA ALA A 98 7.88 13.71 -8.87
C ALA A 98 8.85 12.61 -9.33
N MET A 99 9.68 12.91 -10.32
CA MET A 99 10.69 11.96 -10.82
C MET A 99 11.75 11.63 -9.75
N LYS A 100 12.19 12.64 -8.97
CA LYS A 100 13.13 12.44 -7.87
C LYS A 100 12.52 11.56 -6.77
N GLU A 101 11.26 11.80 -6.41
CA GLU A 101 10.55 11.00 -5.41
C GLU A 101 10.33 9.55 -5.90
N TYR A 102 10.01 9.36 -7.18
CA TYR A 102 9.92 8.03 -7.79
C TYR A 102 11.22 7.25 -7.61
N PHE A 103 12.36 7.79 -8.03
CA PHE A 103 13.65 7.10 -7.91
C PHE A 103 14.04 6.86 -6.45
N ARG A 104 13.81 7.83 -5.56
CA ARG A 104 14.09 7.65 -4.12
C ARG A 104 13.35 6.44 -3.54
N ARG A 105 12.05 6.29 -3.83
CA ARG A 105 11.27 5.13 -3.37
C ARG A 105 11.70 3.83 -4.03
N HIS A 106 11.95 3.89 -5.34
CA HIS A 106 12.40 2.74 -6.11
C HIS A 106 13.75 2.21 -5.61
N ASP A 107 14.71 3.09 -5.35
CA ASP A 107 16.04 2.73 -4.86
C ASP A 107 15.99 2.15 -3.44
N THR A 108 15.08 2.67 -2.59
CA THR A 108 14.84 2.10 -1.25
C THR A 108 14.35 0.65 -1.37
N ALA A 109 13.35 0.40 -2.22
CA ALA A 109 12.78 -0.93 -2.42
C ALA A 109 13.80 -1.92 -3.01
N ILE A 110 14.65 -1.44 -3.92
CA ILE A 110 15.76 -2.21 -4.47
C ILE A 110 16.79 -2.55 -3.38
N GLY A 111 17.17 -1.57 -2.56
CA GLY A 111 18.12 -1.76 -1.47
C GLY A 111 17.69 -2.85 -0.49
N ASP A 112 16.43 -2.83 -0.07
CA ASP A 112 15.84 -3.83 0.83
C ASP A 112 15.88 -5.24 0.17
N ALA A 113 15.45 -5.34 -1.09
CA ALA A 113 15.41 -6.62 -1.81
C ALA A 113 16.80 -7.22 -2.07
N PHE A 114 17.82 -6.40 -2.32
CA PHE A 114 19.21 -6.86 -2.44
C PHE A 114 19.81 -7.21 -1.07
N GLY A 115 19.48 -6.46 -0.02
CA GLY A 115 19.89 -6.76 1.36
C GLY A 115 19.42 -8.15 1.80
N ASP A 116 18.14 -8.46 1.62
CA ASP A 116 17.55 -9.75 1.96
C ASP A 116 18.24 -10.91 1.22
N LYS A 117 18.52 -10.74 -0.08
CA LYS A 117 19.23 -11.76 -0.88
C LYS A 117 20.65 -12.00 -0.38
N VAL A 118 21.39 -10.92 -0.09
CA VAL A 118 22.76 -11.03 0.45
C VAL A 118 22.74 -11.73 1.80
N GLU A 119 21.76 -11.45 2.65
CA GLU A 119 21.63 -12.11 3.95
C GLU A 119 21.30 -13.60 3.81
N ASP A 120 20.38 -13.95 2.90
CA ASP A 120 20.05 -15.35 2.59
C ASP A 120 21.25 -16.13 2.03
N GLU A 121 22.05 -15.51 1.16
CA GLU A 121 23.29 -16.10 0.63
C GLU A 121 24.33 -16.29 1.75
N LYS A 122 24.51 -15.30 2.63
CA LYS A 122 25.39 -15.43 3.81
C LYS A 122 24.96 -16.56 4.74
N ARG A 123 23.66 -16.74 4.96
CA ARG A 123 23.11 -17.84 5.78
C ARG A 123 23.34 -19.21 5.15
N LYS A 124 23.23 -19.31 3.82
CA LYS A 124 23.47 -20.55 3.05
C LYS A 124 24.94 -20.91 2.95
N LEU A 125 25.85 -19.94 3.10
CA LEU A 125 27.28 -20.18 3.05
C LEU A 125 27.72 -21.14 4.17
N GLY A 126 28.37 -22.24 3.79
CA GLY A 126 28.81 -23.27 4.71
C GLY A 126 29.84 -22.74 5.73
N LYS A 127 29.86 -23.33 6.93
CA LYS A 127 30.69 -22.85 8.06
C LYS A 127 32.17 -22.61 7.66
N LYS A 128 32.77 -23.55 6.94
CA LYS A 128 34.18 -23.46 6.48
C LYS A 128 34.45 -22.30 5.52
N GLU A 129 33.45 -21.91 4.74
CA GLU A 129 33.61 -20.87 3.73
C GLU A 129 33.37 -19.47 4.33
N ARG A 130 32.48 -19.37 5.33
CA ARG A 130 32.37 -18.19 6.19
C ARG A 130 33.66 -17.91 6.95
N ASP A 131 34.21 -18.93 7.60
CA ASP A 131 35.46 -18.81 8.38
C ASP A 131 36.64 -18.35 7.48
N ARG A 132 36.67 -18.78 6.21
CA ARG A 132 37.69 -18.34 5.23
C ARG A 132 37.52 -16.88 4.80
N ILE A 133 36.28 -16.43 4.59
CA ILE A 133 35.99 -15.04 4.21
C ILE A 133 36.31 -14.09 5.36
N GLU A 134 35.94 -14.45 6.59
CA GLU A 134 36.20 -13.68 7.81
C GLU A 134 37.70 -13.56 8.09
N ALA A 135 38.47 -14.64 7.85
CA ALA A 135 39.93 -14.59 7.94
C ALA A 135 40.60 -13.68 6.89
N ASN A 136 40.01 -13.57 5.69
CA ASN A 136 40.51 -12.68 4.63
C ASN A 136 40.09 -11.22 4.81
N ASN A 137 39.09 -10.94 5.64
CA ASN A 137 38.62 -9.59 5.95
C ASN A 137 38.56 -9.38 7.47
N PRO A 138 39.73 -9.36 8.13
CA PRO A 138 39.80 -9.30 9.58
C PRO A 138 39.21 -7.98 10.11
N PRO A 139 38.49 -7.99 11.24
CA PRO A 139 38.03 -6.78 11.89
C PRO A 139 39.24 -5.94 12.39
N ASP A 140 39.08 -4.62 12.39
CA ASP A 140 40.12 -3.66 12.85
C ASP A 140 40.41 -3.75 14.37
N ASP A 141 39.56 -4.46 15.10
CA ASP A 141 39.53 -4.60 16.55
C ASP A 141 39.83 -6.08 16.93
N TRP A 142 40.81 -6.28 17.81
CA TRP A 142 41.26 -7.60 18.28
C TRP A 142 40.41 -8.18 19.44
N GLU A 143 39.65 -7.34 20.15
CA GLU A 143 38.69 -7.73 21.19
C GLU A 143 37.41 -8.32 20.58
N ALA A 144 37.04 -7.93 19.34
CA ALA A 144 35.91 -8.48 18.60
C ALA A 144 36.06 -9.98 18.27
N VAL A 145 37.30 -10.48 18.21
CA VAL A 145 37.65 -11.87 17.88
C VAL A 145 37.93 -12.71 19.13
N ALA A 146 38.07 -12.09 20.30
CA ALA A 146 38.32 -12.80 21.55
C ALA A 146 37.03 -13.47 22.06
N PRO A 147 37.05 -14.77 22.41
CA PRO A 147 35.88 -15.42 22.98
C PRO A 147 35.47 -14.69 24.27
N ARG A 148 34.24 -14.18 24.33
CA ARG A 148 33.70 -13.55 25.55
C ARG A 148 33.74 -14.58 26.67
N LEU A 149 34.69 -14.40 27.59
CA LEU A 149 34.75 -15.17 28.82
C LEU A 149 33.53 -14.77 29.65
N ALA A 150 32.61 -15.71 29.84
CA ALA A 150 31.48 -15.55 30.74
C ALA A 150 32.03 -15.42 32.18
N HIS A 151 31.73 -14.31 32.84
CA HIS A 151 31.94 -14.12 34.27
C HIS A 151 30.80 -14.75 35.08
#